data_AF-A0A212CDB2-F1
#
_entry.id   AF-A0A212CDB2-F1
#
_cell.length_a   1.000
_cell.length_b   1.000
_cell.length_c   1.000
_cell.angle_alpha   90.00
_cell.angle_beta   90.00
_cell.angle_gamma   90.00
#
_symmetry.space_group_name_H-M   'P 1'
#
loop_
_entity.id
_entity.type
_entity.pdbx_description
1 polymer ?
#
loop_
_entity_poly.entity_id
_entity_poly.type
_entity_poly.pdbx_seq_one_letter_code
_entity_poly.pdbx_strand_id
1 'polypeptide(L)'
;MADLGDLGRGAASWSPPPRPQPESALARQVNENAKKDLKEGLLLYNSENNVGLKNAWNIIQAEMHCCGVTDYRDWFSVLGENTVPDRCCMENSQGCGQNNTTPVWKTGCYEKVKQWFADNKHVLGTGLRPPPRACPSLLTSP
;
A
#
# COMPACT_ATOMS: atom_id res chain seq x y z
N MET A 1 12.18 23.86 60.96
CA MET A 1 12.58 23.97 59.54
C MET A 1 12.39 22.59 58.95
N ALA A 2 11.32 22.38 58.19
CA ALA A 2 11.07 21.11 57.51
C ALA A 2 11.74 21.17 56.14
N ASP A 3 12.55 20.16 55.84
CA ASP A 3 13.28 19.96 54.61
C ASP A 3 12.32 19.51 53.50
N LEU A 4 12.17 20.30 52.44
CA LEU A 4 11.35 20.02 51.26
C LEU A 4 12.24 19.39 50.18
N GLY A 5 12.51 18.10 50.33
CA GLY A 5 13.24 17.28 49.37
C GLY A 5 12.39 16.89 48.16
N ASP A 6 12.76 17.43 47.00
CA ASP A 6 12.71 16.85 45.66
C ASP A 6 11.42 16.13 45.21
N LEU A 7 10.50 16.89 44.60
CA LEU A 7 9.54 16.33 43.63
C LEU A 7 10.32 15.93 42.38
N GLY A 8 10.69 14.66 42.31
CA GLY A 8 11.31 14.02 41.17
C GLY A 8 10.59 14.37 39.87
N ARG A 9 11.24 15.18 39.04
CA ARG A 9 10.89 15.40 37.63
C ARG A 9 11.13 14.08 36.88
N GLY A 10 10.12 13.22 36.87
CA GLY A 10 10.01 12.15 35.88
C GLY A 10 9.79 12.78 34.51
N ALA A 11 10.87 13.14 33.83
CA ALA A 11 10.82 13.47 32.41
C ALA A 11 10.40 12.20 31.67
N ALA A 12 9.13 12.11 31.29
CA ALA A 12 8.68 11.15 30.30
C ALA A 12 9.57 11.37 29.06
N SER A 13 10.44 10.41 28.78
CA SER A 13 11.35 10.44 27.64
C SER A 13 10.51 10.41 26.37
N TRP A 14 10.15 11.59 25.87
CA TRP A 14 9.52 11.75 24.58
C TRP A 14 10.61 11.52 23.53
N SER A 15 10.76 10.26 23.12
CA SER A 15 11.54 9.93 21.94
C SER A 15 10.80 10.49 20.73
N PRO A 16 11.42 11.36 19.93
CA PRO A 16 10.81 11.81 18.69
C PRO A 16 10.55 10.59 17.78
N PRO A 17 9.48 10.60 16.96
CA PRO A 17 9.25 9.56 15.98
C PRO A 17 10.49 9.41 15.09
N PRO A 18 10.90 8.19 14.72
CA PRO A 18 12.07 7.98 13.89
C PRO A 18 11.92 8.78 12.59
N ARG A 19 12.97 9.53 12.24
CA ARG A 19 13.02 10.21 10.94
C ARG A 19 12.84 9.17 9.82
N PRO A 20 12.08 9.48 8.76
CA PRO A 20 12.03 8.64 7.57
C PRO A 20 13.47 8.42 7.11
N GLN A 21 13.94 7.17 7.17
CA GLN A 21 15.25 6.82 6.63
C GLN A 21 15.17 7.00 5.10
N PRO A 22 16.18 7.58 4.45
CA PRO A 22 16.22 7.62 2.99
C PRO A 22 16.14 6.19 2.47
N GLU A 23 15.10 5.89 1.68
CA GLU A 23 14.92 4.57 1.09
C GLU A 23 16.21 4.18 0.33
N SER A 24 16.71 2.96 0.54
CA SER A 24 17.89 2.49 -0.17
C SER A 24 17.62 2.52 -1.69
N ALA A 25 18.67 2.73 -2.50
CA ALA A 25 18.53 2.78 -3.95
C ALA A 25 17.82 1.54 -4.52
N LEU A 26 18.06 0.37 -3.90
CA LEU A 26 17.38 -0.88 -4.23
C LEU A 26 15.88 -0.83 -3.92
N ALA A 27 15.49 -0.37 -2.72
CA ALA A 27 14.08 -0.26 -2.34
C ALA A 27 13.32 0.67 -3.29
N ARG A 28 13.92 1.81 -3.67
CA ARG A 28 13.33 2.71 -4.66
C ARG A 28 13.16 2.03 -6.02
N GLN A 29 14.17 1.31 -6.49
CA GLN A 29 14.09 0.60 -7.78
C GLN A 29 13.02 -0.48 -7.78
N VAL A 30 12.91 -1.26 -6.70
CA VAL A 30 11.86 -2.28 -6.53
C VAL A 30 10.48 -1.63 -6.57
N ASN A 31 10.31 -0.49 -5.88
CA ASN A 31 9.03 0.22 -5.86
C ASN A 31 8.61 0.71 -7.25
N GLU A 32 9.55 1.28 -8.01
CA GLU A 32 9.27 1.78 -9.36
C GLU A 32 9.01 0.64 -10.36
N ASN A 33 9.76 -0.46 -10.29
CA ASN A 33 9.50 -1.64 -11.11
C ASN A 33 8.11 -2.21 -10.83
N ALA A 34 7.73 -2.35 -9.56
CA ALA A 34 6.41 -2.85 -9.19
C ALA A 34 5.29 -1.94 -9.71
N LYS A 35 5.43 -0.60 -9.60
CA LYS A 35 4.47 0.33 -10.19
C LYS A 35 4.39 0.18 -11.70
N LYS A 36 5.53 0.02 -12.37
CA LYS A 36 5.58 -0.19 -13.82
C LYS A 36 4.84 -1.45 -14.23
N ASP A 37 5.15 -2.59 -13.63
CA ASP A 37 4.51 -3.88 -13.94
C ASP A 37 2.99 -3.82 -13.70
N LEU A 38 2.57 -3.15 -12.63
CA LEU A 38 1.14 -2.93 -12.36
C LEU A 38 0.48 -2.04 -13.42
N LYS A 39 1.16 -0.99 -13.91
CA LYS A 39 0.61 -0.13 -14.98
C LYS A 39 0.50 -0.88 -16.30
N GLU A 40 1.46 -1.75 -16.62
CA GLU A 40 1.36 -2.67 -17.76
C GLU A 40 0.15 -3.59 -17.60
N GLY A 41 -0.13 -4.06 -16.38
CA GLY A 41 -1.34 -4.82 -16.05
C GLY A 41 -2.65 -4.06 -16.30
N LEU A 42 -2.69 -2.73 -16.19
CA LEU A 42 -3.89 -1.95 -16.51
C LEU A 42 -4.23 -2.00 -18.00
N LEU A 43 -3.22 -2.05 -18.88
CA LEU A 43 -3.43 -2.13 -20.34
C LEU A 43 -4.22 -3.36 -20.77
N LEU A 44 -4.18 -4.41 -19.94
CA LEU A 44 -4.84 -5.69 -20.18
C LEU A 44 -6.26 -5.77 -19.58
N TYR A 45 -6.73 -4.70 -18.93
CA TYR A 45 -7.97 -4.69 -18.15
C TYR A 45 -9.24 -5.03 -18.98
N ASN A 46 -9.29 -4.58 -20.24
CA ASN A 46 -10.42 -4.83 -21.15
C ASN A 46 -10.17 -5.98 -22.14
N SER A 47 -9.08 -6.72 -22.01
CA SER A 47 -8.83 -7.88 -22.88
C SER A 47 -9.76 -9.04 -22.51
N GLU A 48 -10.42 -9.64 -23.51
CA GLU A 48 -11.42 -10.70 -23.31
C GLU A 48 -10.88 -11.93 -22.56
N ASN A 49 -9.59 -12.25 -22.74
CA ASN A 49 -8.93 -13.39 -22.12
C ASN A 49 -8.43 -13.11 -20.68
N ASN A 50 -8.60 -11.90 -20.16
CA ASN A 50 -8.05 -11.47 -18.87
C ASN A 50 -9.12 -11.16 -17.81
N VAL A 51 -10.24 -11.90 -17.83
CA VAL A 51 -11.35 -11.72 -16.87
C VAL A 51 -10.87 -11.78 -15.42
N GLY A 52 -9.95 -12.69 -15.10
CA GLY A 52 -9.36 -12.80 -13.75
C GLY A 52 -8.61 -11.53 -13.33
N LEU A 53 -7.84 -10.93 -14.23
CA LEU A 53 -7.10 -9.70 -13.98
C LEU A 53 -8.05 -8.51 -13.80
N LYS A 54 -9.08 -8.41 -14.64
CA LYS A 54 -10.14 -7.39 -14.50
C LYS A 54 -10.82 -7.48 -13.14
N ASN A 55 -11.17 -8.70 -12.71
CA ASN A 55 -11.77 -8.94 -11.40
C ASN A 55 -10.82 -8.58 -10.26
N ALA A 56 -9.54 -8.93 -10.36
CA ALA A 56 -8.54 -8.56 -9.35
C ALA A 56 -8.43 -7.04 -9.19
N TRP A 57 -8.37 -6.28 -10.29
CA TRP A 57 -8.39 -4.81 -10.26
C TRP A 57 -9.66 -4.25 -9.62
N ASN A 58 -10.81 -4.82 -9.97
CA ASN A 58 -12.09 -4.40 -9.39
C ASN A 58 -12.16 -4.66 -7.89
N ILE A 59 -11.68 -5.82 -7.42
CA ILE A 59 -11.64 -6.18 -6.00
C ILE A 59 -10.69 -5.25 -5.25
N ILE A 60 -9.44 -5.11 -5.70
CA ILE A 60 -8.46 -4.33 -4.94
C ILE A 60 -8.86 -2.86 -4.82
N GLN A 61 -9.45 -2.27 -5.86
CA GLN A 61 -9.92 -0.89 -5.83
C GLN A 61 -11.09 -0.69 -4.86
N ALA A 62 -12.03 -1.65 -4.83
CA ALA A 62 -13.16 -1.62 -3.93
C ALA A 62 -12.72 -1.80 -2.46
N GLU A 63 -11.92 -2.83 -2.17
CA GLU A 63 -11.53 -3.20 -0.81
C GLU A 63 -10.54 -2.21 -0.20
N MET A 64 -9.64 -1.64 -1.01
CA MET A 64 -8.58 -0.74 -0.54
C MET A 64 -8.93 0.75 -0.66
N HIS A 65 -10.11 1.07 -1.21
CA HIS A 65 -10.56 2.45 -1.47
C HIS A 65 -9.50 3.27 -2.22
N CYS A 66 -9.11 2.77 -3.39
CA CYS A 66 -8.06 3.30 -4.24
C CYS A 66 -8.47 3.26 -5.71
N CYS A 67 -7.76 4.01 -6.56
CA CYS A 67 -7.99 3.96 -8.00
C CYS A 67 -6.68 4.09 -8.78
N GLY A 68 -6.46 3.20 -9.74
CA GLY A 68 -5.24 3.15 -10.53
C GLY A 68 -4.04 2.68 -9.70
N VAL A 69 -2.84 2.71 -10.30
CA VAL A 69 -1.62 2.23 -9.62
C VAL A 69 -1.08 3.29 -8.68
N THR A 70 -0.82 4.47 -9.23
CA THR A 70 -0.27 5.64 -8.57
C THR A 70 -1.33 6.70 -8.31
N ASP A 71 -2.30 6.84 -9.22
CA ASP A 71 -3.41 7.77 -9.13
C ASP A 71 -4.52 7.34 -10.11
N TYR A 72 -5.75 7.84 -9.92
CA TYR A 72 -6.90 7.50 -10.75
C TYR A 72 -6.69 7.78 -12.25
N ARG A 73 -5.84 8.76 -12.57
CA ARG A 73 -5.51 9.16 -13.95
C ARG A 73 -4.74 8.09 -14.73
N ASP A 74 -4.18 7.08 -14.07
CA ASP A 74 -3.54 5.94 -14.73
C ASP A 74 -4.51 5.19 -15.67
N TRP A 75 -5.83 5.31 -15.43
CA TRP A 75 -6.85 4.72 -16.30
C TRP A 75 -7.06 5.48 -17.61
N PHE A 76 -6.64 6.73 -17.72
CA PHE A 76 -7.01 7.58 -18.86
C PHE A 76 -6.37 7.11 -20.18
N SER A 77 -5.21 6.48 -20.11
CA SER A 77 -4.56 5.83 -21.27
C SER A 77 -5.20 4.49 -21.65
N VAL A 78 -6.03 3.90 -20.79
CA VAL A 78 -6.61 2.56 -20.95
C VAL A 78 -8.09 2.64 -21.35
N LEU A 79 -8.86 3.52 -20.71
CA LEU A 79 -10.30 3.62 -20.83
C LEU A 79 -10.77 4.90 -21.54
N GLY A 80 -9.85 5.82 -21.81
CA GLY A 80 -10.13 7.16 -22.34
C GLY A 80 -10.08 8.24 -21.26
N GLU A 81 -9.98 9.50 -21.71
CA GLU A 81 -9.90 10.63 -20.80
C GLU A 81 -11.11 10.69 -19.86
N ASN A 82 -10.85 11.10 -18.61
CA ASN A 82 -11.87 11.28 -17.57
C ASN A 82 -12.70 10.01 -17.26
N THR A 83 -12.21 8.83 -17.67
CA THR A 83 -12.89 7.55 -17.46
C THR A 83 -12.10 6.66 -16.53
N VAL A 84 -12.80 6.07 -15.56
CA VAL A 84 -12.26 5.08 -14.61
C VAL A 84 -13.26 3.91 -14.45
N PRO A 85 -12.84 2.75 -13.92
CA PRO A 85 -13.79 1.70 -13.54
C PRO A 85 -14.75 2.18 -12.45
N ASP A 86 -16.00 1.70 -12.46
CA ASP A 86 -17.01 2.08 -11.44
C ASP A 86 -16.57 1.77 -10.00
N ARG A 87 -15.72 0.75 -9.80
CA ARG A 87 -15.14 0.42 -8.49
C ARG A 87 -14.21 1.49 -7.92
N CYS A 88 -13.80 2.48 -8.72
CA CYS A 88 -13.05 3.64 -8.25
C CYS A 88 -13.92 4.73 -7.62
N CYS A 89 -15.23 4.70 -7.81
CA CYS A 89 -16.13 5.70 -7.25
C CYS A 89 -16.25 5.52 -5.73
N MET A 90 -16.34 6.62 -4.99
CA MET A 90 -16.60 6.58 -3.55
C MET A 90 -17.99 6.02 -3.26
N GLU A 91 -18.96 6.36 -4.11
CA GLU A 91 -20.29 5.77 -4.12
C GLU A 91 -20.44 4.89 -5.36
N ASN A 92 -20.40 3.58 -5.15
CA ASN A 92 -20.45 2.61 -6.24
C ASN A 92 -21.86 2.55 -6.86
N SER A 93 -22.00 3.10 -8.06
CA SER A 93 -23.19 3.01 -8.89
C SER A 93 -22.81 2.67 -10.33
N GLN A 94 -23.77 2.12 -11.09
CA GLN A 94 -23.53 1.72 -12.47
C GLN A 94 -23.19 2.95 -13.34
N GLY A 95 -22.05 2.93 -14.02
CA GLY A 95 -21.61 3.99 -14.92
C GLY A 95 -21.05 5.24 -14.23
N CYS A 96 -20.83 5.20 -12.91
CA CYS A 96 -20.33 6.34 -12.14
C CYS A 96 -18.94 6.82 -12.59
N GLY A 97 -18.12 5.92 -13.16
CA GLY A 97 -16.76 6.20 -13.60
C GLY A 97 -16.64 6.78 -15.02
N GLN A 98 -17.76 6.95 -15.74
CA GLN A 98 -17.75 7.43 -17.13
C GLN A 98 -17.76 8.96 -17.24
N ASN A 99 -18.01 9.68 -16.14
CA ASN A 99 -18.05 11.14 -16.11
C ASN A 99 -17.34 11.65 -14.85
N ASN A 100 -16.47 12.66 -15.01
CA ASN A 100 -15.68 13.28 -13.93
C ASN A 100 -16.53 14.09 -12.91
N THR A 101 -17.85 13.90 -12.92
CA THR A 101 -18.78 14.51 -11.97
C THR A 101 -18.87 13.73 -10.66
N THR A 102 -18.61 12.42 -10.69
CA THR A 102 -18.66 11.58 -9.49
C THR A 102 -17.37 11.68 -8.68
N PRO A 103 -17.44 11.78 -7.34
CA PRO A 103 -16.26 11.64 -6.49
C PRO A 103 -15.60 10.25 -6.64
N VAL A 104 -14.33 10.23 -7.02
CA VAL A 104 -13.52 9.02 -7.14
C VAL A 104 -12.38 9.02 -6.13
N TRP A 105 -11.94 7.83 -5.73
CA TRP A 105 -10.71 7.67 -4.96
C TRP A 105 -9.53 8.17 -5.78
N LYS A 106 -8.85 9.22 -5.30
CA LYS A 106 -7.67 9.77 -5.99
C LYS A 106 -6.41 8.98 -5.67
N THR A 107 -6.33 8.39 -4.48
CA THR A 107 -5.13 7.64 -4.07
C THR A 107 -4.93 6.37 -4.89
N GLY A 108 -3.71 6.17 -5.40
CA GLY A 108 -3.32 4.94 -6.08
C GLY A 108 -3.27 3.71 -5.18
N CYS A 109 -3.57 2.56 -5.76
CA CYS A 109 -3.62 1.29 -5.04
C CYS A 109 -2.25 0.81 -4.55
N TYR A 110 -1.16 1.15 -5.24
CA TYR A 110 0.17 0.73 -4.83
C TYR A 110 0.50 1.19 -3.41
N GLU A 111 0.24 2.47 -3.10
CA GLU A 111 0.54 3.02 -1.78
C GLU A 111 -0.41 2.49 -0.71
N LYS A 112 -1.70 2.37 -1.03
CA LYS A 112 -2.70 1.79 -0.12
C LYS A 112 -2.36 0.35 0.28
N VAL A 113 -1.94 -0.46 -0.69
CA VAL A 113 -1.52 -1.84 -0.47
C VAL A 113 -0.21 -1.88 0.31
N LYS A 114 0.80 -1.07 -0.05
CA LYS A 114 2.07 -0.96 0.71
C LYS A 114 1.82 -0.59 2.18
N GLN A 115 0.95 0.39 2.43
CA GLN A 115 0.55 0.80 3.77
C GLN A 115 -0.16 -0.35 4.52
N TRP A 116 -1.13 -0.99 3.88
CA TRP A 116 -1.82 -2.14 4.47
C TRP A 116 -0.86 -3.26 4.85
N PHE A 117 0.14 -3.57 4.01
CA PHE A 117 1.19 -4.54 4.35
C PHE A 117 2.00 -4.13 5.59
N ALA A 118 2.38 -2.85 5.70
CA ALA A 118 3.14 -2.33 6.84
C ALA A 118 2.35 -2.41 8.16
N ASP A 119 1.04 -2.15 8.08
CA ASP A 119 0.12 -2.16 9.23
C ASP A 119 -0.22 -3.61 9.64
N ASN A 120 -0.38 -4.51 8.68
CA ASN A 120 -0.79 -5.90 8.88
C ASN A 120 0.38 -6.90 8.94
N LYS A 121 1.62 -6.42 9.04
CA LYS A 121 2.83 -7.28 9.12
C LYS A 121 2.76 -8.39 10.18
N HIS A 122 2.01 -8.16 11.27
CA HIS A 122 1.85 -9.11 12.36
C HIS A 122 0.95 -10.29 11.98
N VAL A 123 -0.10 -10.05 11.18
CA VAL A 123 -0.99 -11.08 10.63
C VAL A 123 -0.26 -11.91 9.57
N LEU A 124 0.51 -11.24 8.72
CA LEU A 124 1.22 -11.89 7.61
C LEU A 124 2.46 -12.66 8.10
N GLY A 125 3.12 -12.18 9.16
CA GLY A 125 4.30 -12.82 9.74
C GLY A 125 4.01 -14.14 10.46
N THR A 126 2.79 -14.36 10.95
CA THR A 126 2.40 -15.61 11.61
C THR A 126 2.21 -16.80 10.65
N GLY A 127 2.01 -16.54 9.35
CA GLY A 127 1.95 -17.57 8.31
C GLY A 127 3.32 -17.99 7.76
N LEU A 128 4.34 -17.16 7.97
CA LEU A 128 5.73 -17.41 7.56
C LEU A 128 6.62 -17.73 8.76
N ARG A 129 6.14 -18.48 9.75
CA ARG A 129 7.07 -19.13 10.68
C ARG A 129 7.78 -20.21 9.88
N PRO A 130 9.04 -20.04 9.44
CA PRO A 130 9.77 -21.15 8.86
C PRO A 130 9.74 -22.28 9.89
N PRO A 131 9.67 -23.56 9.46
CA PRO A 131 9.91 -24.67 10.37
C PRO A 131 11.22 -24.38 11.13
N PRO A 132 11.34 -24.79 12.41
CA PRO A 132 12.44 -24.40 13.31
C PRO A 132 13.82 -24.94 12.92
N ARG A 133 14.14 -25.12 11.64
CA ARG A 133 15.42 -25.61 11.15
C ARG A 133 16.02 -24.63 10.15
N ALA A 134 17.11 -24.03 10.63
CA ALA A 134 18.25 -23.45 9.90
C ALA A 134 18.35 -21.90 9.83
N CYS A 135 18.70 -21.27 10.96
CA CYS A 135 19.77 -20.27 10.95
C CYS A 135 21.06 -20.97 11.43
N PRO A 136 22.05 -21.26 10.57
CA PRO A 136 23.32 -21.87 10.98
C PRO A 136 24.27 -20.92 11.73
N SER A 137 23.90 -19.66 11.98
CA SER A 137 24.83 -18.61 12.38
C SER A 137 25.06 -18.44 13.89
N LEU A 138 24.69 -19.41 14.74
CA LEU A 138 24.97 -19.35 16.18
C LEU A 138 25.84 -20.48 16.73
N LEU A 139 26.53 -21.25 15.88
CA LEU A 139 27.51 -22.24 16.33
C LEU A 139 28.81 -22.12 15.53
N THR A 140 29.60 -21.09 15.82
CA THR A 140 31.07 -21.18 15.92
C THR A 140 31.60 -19.86 16.44
N SER A 141 31.83 -19.78 17.73
CA SER A 141 32.99 -19.06 18.25
C SER A 141 33.57 -19.95 19.37
N PRO A 142 34.86 -20.33 19.30
CA PRO A 142 35.55 -20.92 20.43
C PRO A 142 35.69 -19.93 21.59
#